data_AF-A0A7W1CAS9-F1
#
_entry.id   AF-A0A7W1CAS9-F1
#
_cell.length_a   1.000
_cell.length_b   1.000
_cell.length_c   1.000
_cell.angle_alpha   90.00
_cell.angle_beta   90.00
_cell.angle_gamma   90.00
#
_symmetry.space_group_name_H-M   'P 1'
#
loop_
_entity.id
_entity.type
_entity.pdbx_description
1 polymer ?
#
loop_
_entity_poly.entity_id
_entity_poly.type
_entity_poly.pdbx_seq_one_letter_code
_entity_poly.pdbx_strand_id
1 'polypeptide(L)'
;HRPENERDYGQEAVEVLLQVMESERQNLVVVMAGYEEPMEEFFQANPGMGSRVAHHIPFPDYNVDELLQIATLMVDQQGYELSDDGESALREYVERRLERPRFAHGRSIRNAIERARMRQATRLFEAKGKLSKKDLVTLEPDDIRQSSVFEDAGS
;
A
#
# COMPACT_ATOMS: atom_id res chain seq x y z
N HIS A 1 21.77 27.28 23.06
CA HIS A 1 20.62 26.37 23.28
C HIS A 1 21.13 24.95 23.09
N ARG A 2 21.08 24.10 24.12
CA ARG A 2 21.58 22.71 24.06
C ARG A 2 20.47 21.74 23.61
N PRO A 3 20.76 20.78 22.72
CA PRO A 3 19.83 19.72 22.32
C PRO A 3 20.10 18.44 23.14
N GLU A 4 19.94 18.48 24.47
CA GLU A 4 20.15 17.29 25.33
C GLU A 4 18.85 16.54 25.66
N ASN A 5 17.66 17.09 25.35
CA ASN A 5 16.38 16.55 25.85
C ASN A 5 15.60 15.63 24.90
N GLU A 6 15.89 15.57 23.58
CA GLU A 6 15.11 14.70 22.67
C GLU A 6 15.46 13.22 22.79
N ARG A 7 16.67 12.89 23.24
CA ARG A 7 17.10 11.50 23.44
C ARG A 7 16.41 10.81 24.62
N ASP A 8 16.02 11.58 25.64
CA ASP A 8 15.55 11.01 26.91
C ASP A 8 14.09 10.51 26.82
N TYR A 9 13.20 11.30 26.21
CA TYR A 9 11.78 10.93 26.09
C TYR A 9 11.55 9.67 25.24
N GLY A 10 12.36 9.47 24.21
CA GLY A 10 12.26 8.28 23.36
C GLY A 10 12.65 7.00 24.11
N GLN A 11 13.72 7.07 24.91
CA GLN A 11 14.18 5.96 25.72
C GLN A 11 13.19 5.68 26.87
N GLU A 12 12.71 6.71 27.56
CA GLU A 12 11.72 6.58 28.62
C GLU A 12 10.42 5.92 28.11
N ALA A 13 9.96 6.29 26.90
CA ALA A 13 8.80 5.66 26.29
C ALA A 13 8.99 4.16 26.02
N VAL A 14 10.19 3.74 25.58
CA VAL A 14 10.52 2.32 25.38
C VAL A 14 10.56 1.57 26.71
N GLU A 15 11.15 2.17 27.74
CA GLU A 15 11.22 1.58 29.09
C GLU A 15 9.82 1.40 29.70
N VAL A 16 8.96 2.41 29.60
CA VAL A 16 7.56 2.31 30.03
C VAL A 16 6.83 1.23 29.24
N LEU A 17 7.01 1.16 27.92
CA LEU A 17 6.37 0.13 27.10
C LEU A 17 6.84 -1.28 27.50
N LEU A 18 8.13 -1.47 27.80
CA LEU A 18 8.66 -2.74 28.30
C LEU A 18 8.00 -3.17 29.60
N GLN A 19 7.89 -2.25 30.55
CA GLN A 19 7.28 -2.50 31.84
C GLN A 19 5.81 -2.92 31.68
N VAL A 20 5.05 -2.21 30.86
CA VAL A 20 3.62 -2.53 30.64
C VAL A 20 3.46 -3.87 29.93
N MET A 21 4.32 -4.18 28.95
CA MET A 21 4.34 -5.51 28.30
C MET A 21 4.59 -6.65 29.28
N GLU A 22 5.24 -6.38 30.42
CA GLU A 22 5.46 -7.38 31.47
C GLU A 22 4.34 -7.48 32.49
N SER A 23 3.83 -6.34 32.97
CA SER A 23 2.85 -6.29 34.05
C SER A 23 1.43 -6.57 33.56
N GLU A 24 1.09 -6.18 32.32
CA GLU A 24 -0.27 -6.24 31.78
C GLU A 24 -0.48 -7.35 30.74
N ARG A 25 0.23 -8.48 30.83
CA ARG A 25 0.18 -9.58 29.85
C ARG A 25 -1.20 -10.18 29.59
N GLN A 26 -2.14 -10.02 30.52
CA GLN A 26 -3.51 -10.53 30.39
C GLN A 26 -4.48 -9.50 29.79
N ASN A 27 -4.10 -8.22 29.76
CA ASN A 27 -4.97 -7.09 29.42
C ASN A 27 -4.49 -6.30 28.19
N LEU A 28 -3.25 -6.52 27.74
CA LEU A 28 -2.64 -5.79 26.63
C LEU A 28 -2.04 -6.73 25.59
N VAL A 29 -2.35 -6.45 24.32
CA VAL A 29 -1.63 -7.00 23.17
C VAL A 29 -0.94 -5.85 22.46
N VAL A 30 0.37 -5.96 22.25
CA VAL A 30 1.17 -4.98 21.51
C VAL A 30 1.50 -5.55 20.15
N VAL A 31 1.15 -4.83 19.08
CA VAL A 31 1.52 -5.15 17.71
C VAL A 31 2.45 -4.05 17.20
N MET A 32 3.71 -4.42 16.96
CA MET A 32 4.68 -3.53 16.32
C MET A 32 4.71 -3.82 14.82
N ALA A 33 4.74 -2.77 14.01
CA ALA A 33 4.77 -2.87 12.57
C ALA A 33 5.77 -1.86 12.00
N GLY A 34 6.61 -2.31 11.09
CA GLY A 34 7.66 -1.54 10.46
C GLY A 34 8.36 -2.37 9.39
N TYR A 35 9.27 -1.74 8.65
CA TYR A 35 10.16 -2.47 7.74
C TYR A 35 11.15 -3.34 8.53
N GLU A 36 11.54 -4.46 7.94
CA GLU A 36 12.37 -5.49 8.58
C GLU A 36 13.68 -4.90 9.14
N GLU A 37 14.49 -4.27 8.29
CA GLU A 37 15.78 -3.67 8.68
C GLU A 37 15.67 -2.68 9.87
N PRO A 38 14.82 -1.62 9.82
CA PRO A 38 14.62 -0.75 10.98
C PRO A 38 14.10 -1.45 12.24
N MET A 39 13.27 -2.49 12.10
CA MET A 39 12.76 -3.26 13.23
C MET A 39 13.87 -4.12 13.86
N GLU A 40 14.74 -4.71 13.06
CA GLU A 40 15.93 -5.42 13.54
C GLU A 40 16.88 -4.49 14.28
N GLU A 41 17.18 -3.32 13.72
CA GLU A 41 17.98 -2.29 14.40
C GLU A 41 17.34 -1.86 15.72
N PHE A 42 16.02 -1.66 15.74
CA PHE A 42 15.26 -1.34 16.94
C PHE A 42 15.39 -2.42 18.03
N PHE A 43 15.30 -3.70 17.68
CA PHE A 43 15.43 -4.79 18.63
C PHE A 43 16.87 -5.00 19.11
N GLN A 44 17.86 -4.78 18.25
CA GLN A 44 19.28 -4.81 18.64
C GLN A 44 19.60 -3.69 19.64
N ALA A 45 19.06 -2.49 19.41
CA ALA A 45 19.22 -1.37 20.33
C ALA A 45 18.46 -1.57 21.66
N ASN A 46 17.38 -2.37 21.66
CA ASN A 46 16.53 -2.60 22.82
C ASN A 46 16.33 -4.11 23.09
N PRO A 47 17.34 -4.84 23.63
CA PRO A 47 17.28 -6.30 23.78
C PRO A 47 16.09 -6.79 24.62
N GLY A 48 15.63 -5.97 25.58
CA GLY A 48 14.43 -6.24 26.38
C GLY A 48 13.17 -6.40 25.53
N MET A 49 13.07 -5.68 24.41
CA MET A 49 11.92 -5.77 23.50
C MET A 49 11.91 -7.09 22.75
N GLY A 50 13.05 -7.49 22.17
CA GLY A 50 13.15 -8.74 21.41
C GLY A 50 12.70 -9.96 22.21
N SER A 51 13.04 -10.03 23.51
CA SER A 51 12.63 -11.15 24.38
C SER A 51 11.13 -11.20 24.73
N ARG A 52 10.39 -10.08 24.58
CA ARG A 52 8.94 -9.99 24.88
C ARG A 52 8.07 -10.09 23.62
N VAL A 53 8.66 -9.99 22.43
CA VAL A 53 7.98 -10.25 21.16
C VAL A 53 8.03 -11.75 20.87
N ALA A 54 6.95 -12.46 21.21
CA ALA A 54 6.90 -13.91 21.03
C ALA A 54 6.77 -14.35 19.56
N HIS A 55 6.27 -13.47 18.69
CA HIS A 55 5.94 -13.81 17.31
C HIS A 55 6.46 -12.73 16.36
N HIS A 56 7.26 -13.17 15.39
CA HIS A 56 7.69 -12.36 14.25
C HIS A 56 6.97 -12.88 13.01
N ILE A 57 6.17 -12.02 12.38
CA ILE A 57 5.40 -12.36 11.19
C ILE A 57 5.96 -11.51 10.05
N PRO A 58 6.76 -12.09 9.13
CA PRO A 58 7.22 -11.38 7.96
C PRO A 58 6.04 -11.12 7.01
N PHE A 59 5.98 -9.91 6.47
CA PHE A 59 5.03 -9.54 5.41
C PHE A 59 5.81 -9.37 4.11
N PRO A 60 5.93 -10.43 3.29
CA PRO A 60 6.66 -10.34 2.05
C PRO A 60 5.99 -9.37 1.08
N ASP A 61 6.81 -8.81 0.20
CA ASP A 61 6.34 -8.02 -0.93
C ASP A 61 5.47 -8.87 -1.85
N TYR A 62 4.38 -8.29 -2.33
CA TYR A 62 3.51 -8.97 -3.29
C TYR A 62 4.18 -9.02 -4.67
N ASN A 63 4.04 -10.15 -5.35
CA ASN A 63 4.38 -10.25 -6.77
C ASN A 63 3.28 -9.60 -7.65
N VAL A 64 3.53 -9.49 -8.95
CA VAL A 64 2.61 -8.87 -9.92
C VAL A 64 1.24 -9.55 -9.91
N ASP A 65 1.19 -10.88 -9.88
CA ASP A 65 -0.07 -11.63 -9.95
C ASP A 65 -0.90 -11.44 -8.67
N GLU A 66 -0.25 -11.39 -7.50
CA GLU A 66 -0.91 -11.09 -6.23
C GLU A 66 -1.44 -9.66 -6.19
N LEU A 67 -0.68 -8.69 -6.71
CA LEU A 67 -1.13 -7.31 -6.83
C LEU A 67 -2.33 -7.15 -7.77
N LEU A 68 -2.38 -7.95 -8.84
CA LEU A 68 -3.54 -7.99 -9.73
C LEU A 68 -4.76 -8.61 -9.05
N GLN A 69 -4.60 -9.69 -8.27
CA GLN A 69 -5.70 -10.24 -7.48
C GLN A 69 -6.25 -9.22 -6.48
N ILE A 70 -5.36 -8.49 -5.80
CA ILE A 70 -5.75 -7.38 -4.91
C ILE A 70 -6.52 -6.31 -5.69
N ALA A 71 -6.04 -5.95 -6.89
CA ALA A 71 -6.70 -4.96 -7.71
C ALA A 71 -8.10 -5.39 -8.15
N THR A 72 -8.25 -6.63 -8.62
CA THR A 72 -9.54 -7.21 -9.01
C THR A 72 -10.52 -7.22 -7.84
N LEU A 73 -10.07 -7.61 -6.65
CA LEU A 73 -10.89 -7.56 -5.43
C LEU A 73 -11.33 -6.14 -5.10
N MET A 74 -10.43 -5.14 -5.23
CA MET A 74 -10.76 -3.74 -4.97
C MET A 74 -11.75 -3.17 -5.99
N VAL A 75 -11.60 -3.50 -7.27
CA VAL A 75 -12.50 -3.07 -8.35
C VAL A 75 -13.90 -3.66 -8.12
N ASP A 76 -14.00 -4.96 -7.84
CA ASP A 76 -15.26 -5.66 -7.56
C ASP A 76 -15.97 -5.10 -6.33
N GLN A 77 -15.25 -4.86 -5.23
CA GLN A 77 -15.79 -4.23 -4.01
C GLN A 77 -16.36 -2.83 -4.25
N GLN A 78 -15.88 -2.12 -5.29
CA GLN A 78 -16.38 -0.81 -5.67
C GLN A 78 -17.52 -0.87 -6.70
N GLY A 79 -17.93 -2.07 -7.14
CA GLY A 79 -18.97 -2.27 -8.15
C GLY A 79 -18.51 -1.96 -9.57
N TYR A 80 -17.21 -2.03 -9.83
CA TYR A 80 -16.61 -1.89 -11.15
C TYR A 80 -16.15 -3.26 -11.68
N GLU A 81 -15.87 -3.30 -12.98
CA GLU A 81 -15.17 -4.39 -13.65
C GLU A 81 -14.07 -3.82 -14.54
N LEU A 82 -13.04 -4.62 -14.84
CA LEU A 82 -12.06 -4.31 -15.89
C LEU A 82 -12.51 -5.00 -17.17
N SER A 83 -12.35 -4.34 -18.32
CA SER A 83 -12.38 -5.07 -19.60
C SER A 83 -11.14 -5.98 -19.73
N ASP A 84 -11.18 -6.96 -20.63
CA ASP A 84 -10.03 -7.86 -20.87
C ASP A 84 -8.75 -7.08 -21.23
N ASP A 85 -8.89 -6.03 -22.04
CA ASP A 85 -7.78 -5.12 -22.37
C ASP A 85 -7.41 -4.19 -21.20
N GLY A 86 -8.37 -3.88 -20.32
CA GLY A 86 -8.16 -3.13 -19.08
C GLY A 86 -7.33 -3.91 -18.07
N GLU A 87 -7.58 -5.21 -17.91
CA GLU A 87 -6.77 -6.10 -17.06
C GLU A 87 -5.34 -6.19 -17.60
N SER A 88 -5.19 -6.32 -18.93
CA SER A 88 -3.88 -6.32 -19.60
C SER A 88 -3.12 -5.01 -19.38
N ALA A 89 -3.80 -3.86 -19.51
CA ALA A 89 -3.20 -2.55 -19.23
C ALA A 89 -2.83 -2.38 -17.75
N LEU A 90 -3.63 -2.93 -16.84
CA LEU A 90 -3.32 -2.88 -15.40
C LEU A 90 -2.09 -3.72 -15.05
N ARG A 91 -1.93 -4.90 -15.64
CA ARG A 91 -0.72 -5.72 -15.50
C ARG A 91 0.52 -4.94 -15.89
N GLU A 92 0.51 -4.34 -17.09
CA GLU A 92 1.61 -3.52 -17.58
C GLU A 92 1.90 -2.31 -16.67
N TYR A 93 0.84 -1.67 -16.14
CA TYR A 93 0.99 -0.60 -15.16
C TYR A 93 1.71 -1.10 -13.89
N VAL A 94 1.32 -2.26 -13.36
CA VAL A 94 1.89 -2.81 -12.12
C VAL A 94 3.36 -3.16 -12.32
N GLU A 95 3.70 -3.85 -13.42
CA GLU A 95 5.07 -4.19 -13.79
C GLU A 95 5.96 -2.94 -13.83
N ARG A 96 5.55 -1.91 -14.56
CA ARG A 96 6.28 -0.63 -14.65
C ARG A 96 6.33 0.12 -13.32
N ARG A 97 5.26 0.04 -12.51
CA ARG A 97 5.16 0.80 -11.25
C ARG A 97 6.03 0.20 -10.15
N LEU A 98 6.23 -1.12 -10.15
CA LEU A 98 7.11 -1.84 -9.22
C LEU A 98 8.57 -1.38 -9.35
N GLU A 99 9.02 -1.07 -10.57
CA GLU A 99 10.38 -0.59 -10.84
C GLU A 99 10.60 0.89 -10.42
N ARG A 100 9.54 1.61 -10.06
CA ARG A 100 9.59 3.03 -9.70
C ARG A 100 9.67 3.22 -8.18
N PRO A 101 10.38 4.27 -7.69
CA PRO A 101 10.54 4.50 -6.26
C PRO A 101 9.22 4.70 -5.52
N ARG A 102 9.24 4.48 -4.20
CA ARG A 102 8.10 4.68 -3.29
C ARG A 102 6.86 3.85 -3.69
N PHE A 103 7.06 2.64 -4.20
CA PHE A 103 5.96 1.69 -4.33
C PHE A 103 5.52 1.22 -2.93
N ALA A 104 4.20 1.14 -2.72
CA ALA A 104 3.60 0.86 -1.43
C ALA A 104 2.50 -0.21 -1.54
N HIS A 105 2.74 -1.23 -2.37
CA HIS A 105 1.87 -2.40 -2.54
C HIS A 105 0.40 -2.02 -2.75
N GLY A 106 -0.50 -2.57 -1.92
CA GLY A 106 -1.93 -2.32 -1.99
C GLY A 106 -2.33 -0.83 -1.95
N ARG A 107 -1.55 0.04 -1.29
CA ARG A 107 -1.79 1.50 -1.34
C ARG A 107 -1.54 2.05 -2.74
N SER A 108 -0.49 1.59 -3.42
CA SER A 108 -0.20 2.00 -4.79
C SER A 108 -1.25 1.50 -5.78
N ILE A 109 -1.74 0.26 -5.60
CA ILE A 109 -2.84 -0.32 -6.39
C ILE A 109 -4.14 0.47 -6.18
N ARG A 110 -4.54 0.71 -4.94
CA ARG A 110 -5.72 1.54 -4.63
C ARG A 110 -5.65 2.90 -5.31
N ASN A 111 -4.51 3.58 -5.20
CA ASN A 111 -4.32 4.88 -5.82
C ASN A 111 -4.38 4.82 -7.36
N ALA A 112 -3.95 3.71 -7.97
CA ALA A 112 -4.06 3.50 -9.41
C ALA A 112 -5.52 3.35 -9.84
N ILE A 113 -6.30 2.54 -9.13
CA ILE A 113 -7.73 2.32 -9.38
C ILE A 113 -8.52 3.62 -9.23
N GLU A 114 -8.30 4.38 -8.15
CA GLU A 114 -8.99 5.68 -7.97
C GLU A 114 -8.69 6.66 -9.10
N ARG A 115 -7.43 6.71 -9.58
CA ARG A 115 -7.07 7.52 -10.75
C ARG A 115 -7.73 7.01 -12.02
N ALA A 116 -7.75 5.70 -12.26
CA ALA A 116 -8.42 5.12 -13.41
C ALA A 116 -9.91 5.44 -13.40
N ARG A 117 -10.58 5.33 -12.25
CA ARG A 117 -11.99 5.73 -12.09
C ARG A 117 -12.23 7.21 -12.40
N MET A 118 -11.33 8.10 -11.98
CA MET A 118 -11.43 9.52 -12.34
C MET A 118 -11.31 9.74 -13.85
N ARG A 119 -10.40 9.02 -14.52
CA ARG A 119 -10.24 9.10 -15.98
C ARG A 119 -11.44 8.51 -16.73
N GLN A 120 -11.98 7.41 -16.23
CA GLN A 120 -13.21 6.80 -16.74
C GLN A 120 -14.39 7.79 -16.65
N ALA A 121 -14.56 8.47 -15.52
CA ALA A 121 -15.59 9.49 -15.37
C ALA A 121 -15.45 10.62 -16.40
N THR A 122 -14.23 11.11 -16.62
CA THR A 122 -13.95 12.11 -17.67
C THR A 122 -14.27 11.58 -19.07
N ARG A 123 -13.81 10.37 -19.40
CA ARG A 123 -14.10 9.71 -20.69
C ARG A 123 -15.60 9.58 -20.94
N LEU A 124 -16.36 9.13 -19.94
CA LEU A 124 -17.81 8.96 -20.04
C LEU A 124 -18.52 10.31 -20.18
N PHE A 125 -18.05 11.35 -19.50
CA PHE A 125 -18.59 12.70 -19.64
C PHE A 125 -18.39 13.27 -21.05
N GLU A 126 -17.24 12.99 -21.67
CA GLU A 126 -16.90 13.44 -23.02
C GLU A 126 -17.53 12.57 -24.13
N ALA A 127 -18.02 11.38 -23.79
CA ALA A 127 -18.61 10.45 -24.73
C ALA A 127 -19.86 11.04 -25.40
N LYS A 128 -19.83 11.17 -26.73
CA LYS A 128 -20.98 11.61 -27.53
C LYS A 128 -21.87 10.42 -27.84
N GLY A 129 -22.78 10.06 -26.94
CA GLY A 129 -23.70 8.95 -27.18
C GLY A 129 -24.55 8.57 -25.98
N LYS A 130 -25.42 7.56 -26.15
CA LYS A 130 -26.11 6.92 -25.02
C LYS A 130 -25.13 5.96 -24.34
N LEU A 131 -24.95 6.14 -23.04
CA LEU A 131 -24.20 5.22 -22.19
C LEU A 131 -25.11 4.12 -21.67
N SER A 132 -24.61 2.89 -21.70
CA SER A 132 -25.22 1.73 -21.05
C SER A 132 -24.78 1.65 -19.58
N LYS A 133 -25.46 0.82 -18.79
CA LYS A 133 -25.01 0.53 -17.42
C LYS A 133 -23.62 -0.11 -17.38
N LYS A 134 -23.30 -0.92 -18.40
CA LYS A 134 -21.99 -1.58 -18.51
C LYS A 134 -20.88 -0.54 -18.63
N ASP A 135 -21.07 0.46 -19.50
CA ASP A 135 -20.08 1.53 -19.70
C ASP A 135 -19.76 2.31 -18.41
N LEU A 136 -20.76 2.45 -17.51
CA LEU A 136 -20.60 3.15 -16.24
C LEU A 136 -19.76 2.38 -15.22
N VAL A 137 -19.66 1.06 -15.36
CA VAL A 137 -18.96 0.18 -14.41
C VAL A 137 -17.70 -0.45 -14.99
N THR A 138 -17.48 -0.39 -16.30
CA THR A 138 -16.28 -0.93 -16.94
C THR A 138 -15.15 0.10 -17.00
N LEU A 139 -13.99 -0.25 -16.43
CA LEU A 139 -12.71 0.42 -16.62
C LEU A 139 -12.03 -0.16 -17.87
N GLU A 140 -11.67 0.73 -18.80
CA GLU A 140 -11.05 0.37 -20.09
C GLU A 140 -9.54 0.64 -20.07
N PRO A 141 -8.76 0.06 -21.00
CA PRO A 141 -7.32 0.28 -21.07
C PRO A 141 -6.91 1.76 -21.05
N ASP A 142 -7.67 2.63 -21.70
CA ASP A 142 -7.36 4.06 -21.79
C ASP A 142 -7.40 4.77 -20.42
N ASP A 143 -8.24 4.30 -19.49
CA ASP A 143 -8.31 4.86 -18.13
C ASP A 143 -7.03 4.58 -17.33
N ILE A 144 -6.31 3.54 -17.71
CA ILE A 144 -5.08 3.09 -17.05
C ILE A 144 -3.87 3.68 -17.77
N ARG A 145 -3.82 3.55 -19.11
CA ARG A 145 -2.69 3.95 -19.97
C ARG A 145 -2.41 5.45 -19.98
N GLN A 146 -3.40 6.29 -19.68
CA GLN A 146 -3.22 7.72 -19.46
C GLN A 146 -2.43 8.07 -18.17
N SER A 147 -1.92 7.08 -17.43
CA SER A 147 -1.03 7.35 -16.31
C SER A 147 0.36 7.73 -16.76
N SER A 148 0.99 8.67 -16.05
CA SER A 148 2.43 9.01 -16.20
C SER A 148 3.40 7.86 -15.89
N VAL A 149 2.87 6.68 -15.54
CA VAL A 149 3.64 5.43 -15.45
C VAL A 149 3.99 4.89 -16.84
N PHE A 150 3.20 5.25 -17.86
CA PHE A 150 3.41 4.89 -19.26
C PHE A 150 4.19 5.95 -20.03
N GLU A 151 4.29 7.17 -19.49
CA GLU A 151 5.26 8.15 -19.97
C GLU A 151 6.66 7.63 -19.64
N ASP A 152 7.52 7.51 -20.66
CA ASP A 152 8.90 7.07 -20.50
C ASP A 152 9.59 7.91 -19.42
N ALA A 153 10.43 7.27 -18.61
CA ALA A 153 11.33 7.96 -17.69
C ALA A 153 12.43 8.67 -18.50
N GLY A 154 12.06 9.74 -19.20
CA GLY A 154 12.90 10.31 -20.26
C GLY A 154 12.31 11.56 -20.91
N SER A 155 12.00 12.56 -20.10
CA SER A 155 12.11 13.99 -20.49
C SER A 155 12.60 14.79 -19.30
#